data_AF-A0A066XU59-F1
#
_entry.id   AF-A0A066XU59-F1
#
_cell.length_a   1.000
_cell.length_b   1.000
_cell.length_c   1.000
_cell.angle_alpha   90.00
_cell.angle_beta   90.00
_cell.angle_gamma   90.00
#
_symmetry.space_group_name_H-M   'P 1'
#
loop_
_entity.id
_entity.type
_entity.pdbx_description
1 polymer ?
#
loop_
_entity_poly.entity_id
_entity_poly.type
_entity_poly.pdbx_seq_one_letter_code
_entity_poly.pdbx_strand_id
1 'polypeptide(L)'
;MADRPSSVTPLDNFPTLSLLLIDTKQPRTTAQRVEKVQKLRNTNPQVIRPILDDIGNVANKALEFLPSDTTNFDAEKKREANERLGVLIGKNQELLSRLDVSYPCLARVGQLIETANVGWTKLTSARGGGCAIVLLRLDVINDNMKAFEQDIKKEGFVKYEADLGALGVAMRGRTVFGNGVEEKQDIEQIDEKRFANSVGA
;
A
#
# COMPACT_ATOMS: atom_id res chain seq x y z
N MET A 1 -15.78 0.42 25.24
CA MET A 1 -14.86 1.53 24.96
C MET A 1 -13.73 0.96 24.11
N ALA A 2 -13.61 1.36 22.86
CA ALA A 2 -12.54 0.89 21.99
C ALA A 2 -11.26 1.65 22.37
N ASP A 3 -10.21 0.93 22.77
CA ASP A 3 -8.88 1.48 22.98
C ASP A 3 -8.49 2.30 21.74
N ARG A 4 -8.27 3.60 21.93
CA ARG A 4 -7.54 4.40 20.94
C ARG A 4 -6.13 3.84 20.84
N PRO A 5 -5.53 3.80 19.64
CA PRO A 5 -4.09 3.53 19.55
C PRO A 5 -3.36 4.53 20.46
N SER A 6 -2.56 4.00 21.39
CA SER A 6 -1.94 4.74 22.49
C SER A 6 -0.82 5.68 22.03
N SER A 7 -0.37 5.58 20.78
CA SER A 7 0.40 6.61 20.08
C SER A 7 0.41 6.36 18.57
N VAL A 8 0.77 7.39 17.79
CA VAL A 8 1.07 7.29 16.36
C VAL A 8 2.52 7.76 16.21
N THR A 9 3.39 6.89 15.70
CA THR A 9 4.80 7.20 15.45
C THR A 9 5.03 7.29 13.95
N PRO A 10 5.44 8.45 13.41
CA PRO A 10 5.87 8.57 12.02
C PRO A 10 7.04 7.63 11.72
N LEU A 11 7.07 7.10 10.50
CA LEU A 11 8.24 6.38 10.01
C LEU A 11 9.11 7.35 9.22
N ASP A 12 10.21 7.78 9.85
CA ASP A 12 11.20 8.62 9.18
C ASP A 12 11.85 7.83 8.03
N ASN A 13 12.11 8.50 6.90
CA ASN A 13 12.80 7.93 5.74
C ASN A 13 12.11 6.68 5.14
N PHE A 14 10.77 6.67 5.09
CA PHE A 14 10.03 5.62 4.41
C PHE A 14 10.31 5.66 2.88
N PRO A 15 10.65 4.52 2.25
CA PRO A 15 10.97 4.48 0.82
C PRO A 15 9.73 4.67 -0.04
N THR A 16 9.87 5.31 -1.19
CA THR A 16 8.79 5.33 -2.19
C THR A 16 8.61 3.93 -2.77
N LEU A 17 7.41 3.37 -2.64
CA LEU A 17 7.05 2.06 -3.17
C LEU A 17 5.97 2.21 -4.24
N SER A 18 6.30 1.83 -5.48
CA SER A 18 5.33 1.80 -6.57
C SER A 18 4.47 0.54 -6.47
N LEU A 19 3.17 0.74 -6.34
CA LEU A 19 2.15 -0.29 -6.17
C LEU A 19 1.12 -0.18 -7.30
N LEU A 20 0.48 -1.30 -7.64
CA LEU A 20 -0.81 -1.25 -8.32
C LEU A 20 -1.94 -1.30 -7.31
N LEU A 21 -2.98 -0.54 -7.58
CA LEU A 21 -4.26 -0.62 -6.88
C LEU A 21 -5.29 -1.22 -7.83
N ILE A 22 -5.85 -2.37 -7.47
CA ILE A 22 -6.89 -3.06 -8.23
C ILE A 22 -8.22 -2.85 -7.52
N ASP A 23 -9.09 -2.03 -8.11
CA ASP A 23 -10.44 -1.78 -7.64
C ASP A 23 -11.41 -2.81 -8.25
N THR A 24 -12.00 -3.65 -7.39
CA THR A 24 -12.95 -4.69 -7.83
C THR A 24 -14.33 -4.14 -8.19
N LYS A 25 -14.59 -2.85 -7.96
CA LYS A 25 -15.89 -2.17 -8.15
C LYS A 25 -17.04 -2.77 -7.34
N GLN A 26 -16.74 -3.65 -6.39
CA GLN A 26 -17.75 -4.24 -5.51
C GLN A 26 -18.06 -3.31 -4.34
N PRO A 27 -19.33 -2.91 -4.12
CA PRO A 27 -19.72 -2.06 -3.01
C PRO A 27 -19.49 -2.75 -1.66
N ARG A 28 -19.28 -1.96 -0.60
CA ARG A 28 -19.06 -2.52 0.75
C ARG A 28 -19.52 -1.61 1.89
N THR A 29 -19.75 -2.24 3.04
CA THR A 29 -19.98 -1.59 4.34
C THR A 29 -18.94 -2.05 5.36
N THR A 30 -18.01 -1.15 5.73
CA THR A 30 -16.92 -1.40 6.69
C THR A 30 -17.42 -1.89 8.07
N ALA A 31 -18.53 -1.33 8.57
CA ALA A 31 -19.03 -1.59 9.91
C ALA A 31 -19.39 -3.07 10.15
N GLN A 32 -20.14 -3.68 9.24
CA GLN A 32 -20.58 -5.08 9.34
C GLN A 32 -19.41 -6.06 9.48
N ARG A 33 -18.26 -5.70 8.91
CA ARG A 33 -17.10 -6.59 8.82
C ARG A 33 -16.21 -6.50 10.04
N VAL A 34 -16.08 -5.30 10.61
CA VAL A 34 -15.48 -5.12 11.94
C VAL A 34 -16.30 -5.87 12.98
N GLU A 35 -17.63 -5.76 12.92
CA GLU A 35 -18.52 -6.50 13.82
C GLU A 35 -18.37 -8.02 13.66
N LYS A 36 -18.27 -8.52 12.43
CA LYS A 36 -18.04 -9.96 12.16
C LYS A 36 -16.73 -10.45 12.77
N VAL A 37 -15.62 -9.74 12.57
CA VAL A 37 -14.31 -10.11 13.16
C VAL A 37 -14.37 -10.05 14.68
N GLN A 38 -15.04 -9.05 15.25
CA GLN A 38 -15.23 -8.95 16.69
C GLN A 38 -16.03 -10.13 17.25
N LYS A 39 -17.13 -10.52 16.60
CA LYS A 39 -17.91 -11.72 16.95
C LYS A 39 -17.05 -12.98 16.87
N LEU A 40 -16.33 -13.19 15.77
CA LEU A 40 -15.42 -14.33 15.60
C LEU A 40 -14.37 -14.40 16.72
N ARG A 41 -13.76 -13.26 17.07
CA ARG A 41 -12.78 -13.16 18.16
C ARG A 41 -13.40 -13.51 19.52
N ASN A 42 -14.63 -13.07 19.77
CA ASN A 42 -15.31 -13.34 21.05
C ASN A 42 -15.79 -14.79 21.16
N THR A 43 -16.22 -15.40 20.04
CA THR A 43 -16.66 -16.80 20.00
C THR A 43 -15.48 -17.77 20.05
N ASN A 44 -14.40 -17.51 19.32
CA ASN A 44 -13.25 -18.42 19.18
C ASN A 44 -11.91 -17.73 19.53
N PRO A 45 -11.74 -17.20 20.75
CA PRO A 45 -10.56 -16.40 21.11
C PRO A 45 -9.24 -17.17 20.97
N GLN A 46 -9.23 -18.47 21.26
CA GLN A 46 -8.04 -19.32 21.18
C GLN A 46 -7.53 -19.49 19.73
N VAL A 47 -8.40 -19.32 18.73
CA VAL A 47 -8.04 -19.43 17.30
C VAL A 47 -7.75 -18.06 16.71
N ILE A 48 -8.57 -17.05 17.04
CA ILE A 48 -8.51 -15.74 16.40
C ILE A 48 -7.41 -14.86 16.97
N ARG A 49 -7.12 -14.92 18.28
CA ARG A 49 -6.06 -14.09 18.89
C ARG A 49 -4.68 -14.38 18.28
N PRO A 50 -4.24 -15.65 18.15
CA PRO A 50 -2.95 -15.94 17.50
C PRO A 50 -2.86 -15.41 16.07
N ILE A 51 -3.95 -15.44 15.29
CA ILE A 51 -3.96 -14.91 13.92
C ILE A 51 -3.76 -13.38 13.93
N LEU A 52 -4.39 -12.67 14.87
CA LEU A 52 -4.20 -11.22 15.02
C LEU A 52 -2.79 -10.88 15.49
N ASP A 53 -2.23 -11.67 16.42
CA ASP A 53 -0.85 -11.53 16.89
C ASP A 53 0.13 -11.77 15.74
N ASP A 54 -0.10 -12.78 14.91
CA ASP A 54 0.69 -13.06 13.70
C ASP A 54 0.62 -11.93 12.68
N ILE A 55 -0.54 -11.29 12.49
CA ILE A 55 -0.67 -10.10 11.65
C ILE A 55 0.19 -8.96 12.20
N GLY A 56 0.19 -8.76 13.52
CA GLY A 56 1.07 -7.81 14.21
C GLY A 56 2.55 -8.12 13.97
N ASN A 57 2.95 -9.40 14.12
CA ASN A 57 4.31 -9.85 13.87
C ASN A 57 4.75 -9.64 12.42
N VAL A 58 3.86 -9.86 11.44
CA VAL A 58 4.14 -9.56 10.03
C VAL A 58 4.36 -8.06 9.80
N ALA A 59 3.56 -7.21 10.45
CA ALA A 59 3.72 -5.76 10.37
C ALA A 59 5.04 -5.28 11.00
N ASN A 60 5.39 -5.81 12.17
CA ASN A 60 6.66 -5.49 12.85
C ASN A 60 7.86 -5.93 12.01
N LYS A 61 7.81 -7.13 11.41
CA LYS A 61 8.85 -7.58 10.47
C LYS A 61 8.98 -6.64 9.29
N ALA A 62 7.86 -6.25 8.66
CA ALA A 62 7.90 -5.30 7.55
C ALA A 62 8.56 -3.97 8.00
N LEU A 63 8.24 -3.49 9.20
CA LEU A 63 8.83 -2.29 9.78
C LEU A 63 10.34 -2.42 10.04
N GLU A 64 10.85 -3.59 10.39
CA GLU A 64 12.30 -3.81 10.52
C GLU A 64 13.03 -3.73 9.16
N PHE A 65 12.34 -4.05 8.05
CA PHE A 65 12.92 -4.07 6.70
C PHE A 65 12.77 -2.75 5.91
N LEU A 66 11.76 -1.94 6.23
CA LEU A 66 11.46 -0.69 5.54
C LEU A 66 12.44 0.50 5.76
N PRO A 67 13.27 0.60 6.83
CA PRO A 67 14.11 1.78 7.06
C PRO A 67 15.28 1.97 6.06
N SER A 68 15.23 3.14 5.40
CA SER A 68 16.30 4.08 5.00
C SER A 68 17.51 3.73 4.10
N ASP A 69 17.88 2.48 3.81
CA ASP A 69 19.07 2.22 2.93
C ASP A 69 18.75 1.89 1.46
N THR A 70 17.48 2.01 1.05
CA THR A 70 17.05 1.67 -0.32
C THR A 70 17.50 2.64 -1.41
N THR A 71 17.94 3.84 -1.05
CA THR A 71 18.42 4.85 -2.00
C THR A 71 19.79 4.47 -2.60
N ASN A 72 20.60 3.69 -1.89
CA ASN A 72 21.94 3.25 -2.30
C ASN A 72 22.05 1.74 -2.58
N PHE A 73 20.94 1.01 -2.61
CA PHE A 73 20.97 -0.40 -2.99
C PHE A 73 21.31 -0.57 -4.48
N ASP A 74 22.26 -1.46 -4.74
CA ASP A 74 22.43 -2.09 -6.05
C ASP A 74 21.13 -2.81 -6.48
N ALA A 75 21.02 -3.14 -7.77
CA ALA A 75 19.80 -3.73 -8.32
C ALA A 75 19.41 -5.06 -7.65
N GLU A 76 20.41 -5.84 -7.19
CA GLU A 76 20.21 -7.13 -6.54
C GLU A 76 19.56 -6.96 -5.16
N LYS A 77 20.08 -6.05 -4.33
CA LYS A 77 19.53 -5.76 -3.00
C LYS A 77 18.13 -5.16 -3.07
N LYS A 78 17.84 -4.33 -4.09
CA LYS A 78 16.47 -3.83 -4.33
C LYS A 78 15.50 -4.96 -4.65
N ARG A 79 15.92 -5.93 -5.47
CA ARG A 79 15.12 -7.11 -5.77
C ARG A 79 14.88 -7.95 -4.53
N GLU A 80 15.93 -8.25 -3.77
CA GLU A 80 15.81 -9.02 -2.52
C GLU A 80 14.88 -8.34 -1.50
N ALA A 81 14.98 -7.03 -1.33
CA ALA A 81 14.09 -6.27 -0.46
C ALA A 81 12.63 -6.32 -0.95
N ASN A 82 12.41 -6.17 -2.26
CA ASN A 82 11.08 -6.28 -2.87
C ASN A 82 10.47 -7.67 -2.69
N GLU A 83 11.27 -8.72 -2.88
CA GLU A 83 10.82 -10.11 -2.66
C GLU A 83 10.47 -10.37 -1.21
N ARG A 84 11.30 -9.93 -0.25
CA ARG A 84 11.03 -10.06 1.18
C ARG A 84 9.74 -9.35 1.58
N LEU A 85 9.56 -8.10 1.13
CA LEU A 85 8.32 -7.35 1.37
C LEU A 85 7.12 -8.04 0.74
N GLY A 86 7.27 -8.55 -0.49
CA GLY A 86 6.26 -9.32 -1.19
C GLY A 86 5.79 -10.56 -0.42
N VAL A 87 6.72 -11.34 0.10
CA VAL A 87 6.42 -12.51 0.95
C VAL A 87 5.63 -12.10 2.20
N LEU A 88 5.98 -10.98 2.83
CA LEU A 88 5.24 -10.46 3.98
C LEU A 88 3.82 -10.00 3.60
N ILE A 89 3.65 -9.35 2.44
CA ILE A 89 2.33 -8.96 1.89
C ILE A 89 1.46 -10.20 1.67
N GLY A 90 1.99 -11.22 0.99
CA GLY A 90 1.28 -12.48 0.74
C GLY A 90 0.90 -13.21 2.02
N LYS A 91 1.84 -13.34 2.97
CA LYS A 91 1.57 -13.94 4.29
C LYS A 91 0.48 -13.20 5.05
N ASN A 92 0.49 -11.87 5.00
CA ASN A 92 -0.55 -11.07 5.61
C ASN A 92 -1.90 -11.37 4.95
N GLN A 93 -1.97 -11.43 3.61
CA GLN A 93 -3.19 -11.78 2.87
C GLN A 93 -3.75 -13.17 3.24
N GLU A 94 -2.88 -14.15 3.48
CA GLU A 94 -3.27 -15.49 3.92
C GLU A 94 -3.90 -15.45 5.33
N LEU A 95 -3.22 -14.85 6.31
CA LEU A 95 -3.73 -14.66 7.68
C LEU A 95 -5.06 -13.93 7.67
N LEU A 96 -5.13 -12.89 6.85
CA LEU A 96 -6.31 -12.08 6.65
C LEU A 96 -7.46 -12.91 6.07
N SER A 97 -7.21 -13.89 5.21
CA SER A 97 -8.27 -14.75 4.64
C SER A 97 -8.86 -15.72 5.66
N ARG A 98 -8.08 -16.11 6.68
CA ARG A 98 -8.54 -16.94 7.81
C ARG A 98 -9.51 -16.23 8.75
N LEU A 99 -9.58 -14.89 8.70
CA LEU A 99 -10.53 -14.08 9.48
C LEU A 99 -11.91 -13.94 8.82
N ASP A 100 -12.17 -14.68 7.72
CA ASP A 100 -13.45 -14.70 6.97
C ASP A 100 -13.96 -13.30 6.58
N VAL A 101 -12.99 -12.49 6.19
CA VAL A 101 -13.20 -11.12 5.72
C VAL A 101 -12.78 -10.97 4.26
N SER A 102 -12.08 -11.95 3.66
CA SER A 102 -11.84 -11.98 2.22
C SER A 102 -13.15 -12.27 1.46
N TYR A 103 -13.37 -11.55 0.35
CA TYR A 103 -14.55 -11.72 -0.51
C TYR A 103 -14.13 -12.40 -1.83
N PRO A 104 -15.01 -13.15 -2.51
CA PRO A 104 -14.63 -13.90 -3.73
C PRO A 104 -13.92 -13.04 -4.78
N CYS A 105 -14.33 -11.78 -4.97
CA CYS A 105 -13.67 -10.87 -5.92
C CYS A 105 -12.21 -10.55 -5.55
N LEU A 106 -11.89 -10.42 -4.26
CA LEU A 106 -10.51 -10.16 -3.81
C LEU A 106 -9.66 -11.43 -3.85
N ALA A 107 -10.26 -12.60 -3.58
CA ALA A 107 -9.61 -13.88 -3.81
C ALA A 107 -9.28 -14.08 -5.31
N ARG A 108 -10.19 -13.63 -6.20
CA ARG A 108 -9.97 -13.65 -7.64
C ARG A 108 -8.79 -12.78 -8.07
N VAL A 109 -8.66 -11.56 -7.53
CA VAL A 109 -7.48 -10.72 -7.77
C VAL A 109 -6.19 -11.45 -7.37
N GLY A 110 -6.17 -12.09 -6.19
CA GLY A 110 -5.04 -12.91 -5.75
C GLY A 110 -4.70 -14.04 -6.73
N GLN A 111 -5.73 -14.78 -7.17
CA GLN A 111 -5.55 -15.86 -8.14
C GLN A 111 -4.98 -15.39 -9.47
N LEU A 112 -5.45 -14.26 -10.00
CA LEU A 112 -4.96 -13.70 -11.27
C LEU A 112 -3.50 -13.28 -11.16
N ILE A 113 -3.11 -12.70 -10.03
CA ILE A 113 -1.73 -12.25 -9.78
C ILE A 113 -0.78 -13.44 -9.65
N GLU A 114 -1.22 -14.49 -8.93
CA GLU A 114 -0.45 -15.72 -8.77
C GLU A 114 -0.30 -16.46 -10.10
N THR A 115 -1.39 -16.59 -10.88
CA THR A 115 -1.38 -17.25 -12.18
C THR A 115 -0.47 -16.53 -13.19
N ALA A 116 -0.52 -15.20 -13.21
CA ALA A 116 0.34 -14.41 -14.08
C ALA A 116 1.77 -14.25 -13.52
N ASN A 117 2.03 -14.66 -12.28
CA ASN A 117 3.30 -14.50 -11.58
C ASN A 117 3.84 -13.04 -11.65
N VAL A 118 2.98 -12.06 -11.41
CA VAL A 118 3.33 -10.63 -11.55
C VAL A 118 3.70 -9.96 -10.23
N GLY A 119 3.41 -10.57 -9.09
CA GLY A 119 3.68 -9.95 -7.79
C GLY A 119 2.98 -10.59 -6.61
N TRP A 120 2.85 -9.81 -5.55
CA TRP A 120 2.15 -10.17 -4.32
C TRP A 120 1.03 -9.20 -4.06
N THR A 121 -0.09 -9.69 -3.53
CA THR A 121 -1.25 -8.84 -3.25
C THR A 121 -1.76 -9.03 -1.84
N LYS A 122 -2.36 -7.94 -1.35
CA LYS A 122 -3.13 -7.92 -0.12
C LYS A 122 -4.25 -6.90 -0.28
N LEU A 123 -5.41 -7.17 0.31
CA LEU A 123 -6.45 -6.16 0.47
C LEU A 123 -5.99 -4.98 1.37
N THR A 124 -6.48 -3.78 1.08
CA THR A 124 -6.02 -2.55 1.77
C THR A 124 -7.05 -1.84 2.62
N SER A 125 -8.21 -2.44 2.89
CA SER A 125 -9.25 -1.80 3.71
C SER A 125 -10.22 -2.79 4.37
N ALA A 126 -11.07 -2.29 5.27
CA ALA A 126 -12.10 -3.08 5.97
C ALA A 126 -13.13 -3.69 5.01
N ARG A 127 -13.37 -4.99 5.14
CA ARG A 127 -13.45 -5.83 3.95
C ARG A 127 -14.84 -6.06 3.36
N GLY A 128 -14.90 -6.74 2.21
CA GLY A 128 -16.13 -7.16 1.53
C GLY A 128 -16.20 -6.80 0.05
N GLY A 129 -15.28 -5.98 -0.43
CA GLY A 129 -15.20 -5.36 -1.76
C GLY A 129 -14.16 -4.24 -1.73
N GLY A 130 -13.99 -3.49 -2.83
CA GLY A 130 -13.04 -2.38 -2.92
C GLY A 130 -11.68 -2.78 -3.49
N CYS A 131 -10.60 -2.22 -2.95
CA CYS A 131 -9.29 -2.33 -3.58
C CYS A 131 -8.34 -3.35 -2.93
N ALA A 132 -7.51 -3.97 -3.77
CA ALA A 132 -6.30 -4.67 -3.37
C ALA A 132 -5.08 -3.87 -3.81
N ILE A 133 -4.01 -3.88 -3.00
CA ILE A 133 -2.69 -3.45 -3.46
C ILE A 133 -1.93 -4.63 -4.03
N VAL A 134 -1.08 -4.33 -4.99
CA VAL A 134 -0.16 -5.28 -5.61
C VAL A 134 1.23 -4.67 -5.56
N LEU A 135 2.15 -5.39 -4.93
CA LEU A 135 3.57 -5.14 -5.08
C LEU A 135 4.07 -5.97 -6.26
N LEU A 136 4.49 -5.32 -7.34
CA LEU A 136 5.01 -5.99 -8.52
C LEU A 136 6.38 -6.60 -8.23
N ARG A 137 6.69 -7.72 -8.89
CA ARG A 137 8.09 -8.17 -8.93
C ARG A 137 8.91 -7.19 -9.78
N LEU A 138 10.21 -7.06 -9.51
CA LEU A 138 11.08 -6.22 -10.33
C LEU A 138 11.53 -6.94 -11.63
N ASP A 139 11.31 -8.25 -11.72
CA ASP A 139 11.68 -9.13 -12.84
C ASP A 139 10.46 -9.57 -13.68
N VAL A 140 9.33 -8.85 -13.59
CA VAL A 140 8.11 -9.23 -14.31
C VAL A 140 8.32 -9.19 -15.81
N ILE A 141 7.97 -10.29 -16.47
CA ILE A 141 7.98 -10.42 -17.92
C ILE A 141 6.81 -9.59 -18.49
N ASN A 142 7.09 -8.76 -19.50
CA ASN A 142 6.09 -7.85 -20.08
C ASN A 142 4.83 -8.59 -20.59
N ASP A 143 4.99 -9.78 -21.14
CA ASP A 143 3.85 -10.59 -21.62
C ASP A 143 2.96 -11.08 -20.47
N ASN A 144 3.53 -11.39 -19.30
CA ASN A 144 2.77 -11.73 -18.10
C ASN A 144 1.95 -10.52 -17.61
N MET A 145 2.52 -9.31 -17.64
CA MET A 145 1.77 -8.11 -17.30
C MET A 145 0.62 -7.86 -18.27
N LYS A 146 0.84 -8.01 -19.58
CA LYS A 146 -0.22 -7.86 -20.59
C LYS A 146 -1.35 -8.87 -20.38
N ALA A 147 -1.01 -10.13 -20.10
CA ALA A 147 -2.00 -11.16 -19.79
C ALA A 147 -2.81 -10.80 -18.53
N PHE A 148 -2.13 -10.38 -17.47
CA PHE A 148 -2.77 -9.91 -16.24
C PHE A 148 -3.71 -8.72 -16.49
N GLU A 149 -3.29 -7.72 -17.26
CA GLU A 149 -4.11 -6.56 -17.62
C GLU A 149 -5.36 -6.93 -18.43
N GLN A 150 -5.25 -7.92 -19.32
CA GLN A 150 -6.40 -8.43 -20.05
C GLN A 150 -7.36 -9.15 -19.11
N ASP A 151 -6.86 -9.94 -18.17
CA ASP A 151 -7.70 -10.73 -17.27
C ASP A 151 -8.42 -9.85 -16.25
N ILE A 152 -7.76 -8.85 -15.65
CA ILE A 152 -8.45 -7.90 -14.76
C ILE A 152 -9.53 -7.11 -15.51
N LYS A 153 -9.31 -6.80 -16.80
CA LYS A 153 -10.31 -6.10 -17.63
C LYS A 153 -11.50 -7.00 -17.95
N LYS A 154 -11.30 -8.30 -18.19
CA LYS A 154 -12.39 -9.29 -18.38
C LYS A 154 -13.25 -9.43 -17.13
N GLU A 155 -12.65 -9.37 -15.94
CA GLU A 155 -13.37 -9.38 -14.66
C GLU A 155 -14.08 -8.05 -14.34
N GLY A 156 -13.86 -6.99 -15.14
CA GLY A 156 -14.42 -5.66 -14.90
C GLY A 156 -13.72 -4.87 -13.80
N PHE A 157 -12.51 -5.27 -13.40
CA PHE A 157 -11.71 -4.55 -12.41
C PHE A 157 -10.99 -3.35 -13.04
N VAL A 158 -10.63 -2.37 -12.21
CA VAL A 158 -9.89 -1.19 -12.65
C VAL A 158 -8.53 -1.12 -11.97
N LYS A 159 -7.48 -0.93 -12.78
CA LYS A 159 -6.10 -0.74 -12.33
C LYS A 159 -5.81 0.75 -12.13
N TYR A 160 -5.12 1.09 -11.05
CA TYR A 160 -4.47 2.37 -10.84
C TYR A 160 -3.01 2.13 -10.44
N GLU A 161 -2.14 3.06 -10.79
CA GLU A 161 -0.76 3.11 -10.31
C GLU A 161 -0.70 4.09 -9.13
N ALA A 162 0.01 3.71 -8.08
CA ALA A 162 0.10 4.51 -6.86
C ALA A 162 1.49 4.37 -6.22
N ASP A 163 2.05 5.49 -5.79
CA ASP A 163 3.27 5.51 -5.00
C ASP A 163 2.95 5.67 -3.51
N LEU A 164 3.36 4.69 -2.71
CA LEU A 164 3.28 4.75 -1.25
C LEU A 164 4.53 5.45 -0.70
N GLY A 165 4.37 6.28 0.33
CA GLY A 165 5.46 7.09 0.87
C GLY A 165 5.69 8.40 0.12
N ALA A 166 4.75 8.82 -0.72
CA ALA A 166 4.77 10.13 -1.34
C ALA A 166 4.71 11.26 -0.30
N LEU A 167 5.13 12.46 -0.72
CA LEU A 167 5.00 13.67 0.09
C LEU A 167 3.54 13.87 0.52
N GLY A 168 3.37 14.28 1.77
CA GLY A 168 2.06 14.62 2.33
C GLY A 168 1.51 15.93 1.74
N VAL A 169 1.04 16.82 2.61
CA VAL A 169 0.54 18.14 2.15
C VAL A 169 1.71 18.95 1.62
N ALA A 170 1.61 19.39 0.36
CA ALA A 170 2.58 20.28 -0.27
C ALA A 170 1.87 21.43 -0.99
N MET A 171 2.48 22.61 -0.98
CA MET A 171 2.05 23.71 -1.84
C MET A 171 2.66 23.53 -3.22
N ARG A 172 1.80 23.37 -4.24
CA ARG A 172 2.26 23.42 -5.63
C ARG A 172 2.46 24.89 -6.00
N GLY A 173 3.72 25.31 -6.09
CA GLY A 173 4.07 26.63 -6.62
C GLY A 173 3.44 26.83 -8.01
N ARG A 174 3.00 28.05 -8.32
CA ARG A 174 2.42 28.37 -9.64
C ARG A 174 3.47 28.08 -10.71
N THR A 175 3.30 26.97 -11.44
CA THR A 175 4.07 26.72 -12.66
C THR A 175 3.45 27.58 -13.76
N VAL A 176 4.07 28.70 -14.09
CA VAL A 176 3.74 29.43 -15.32
C VAL A 176 4.43 28.68 -16.45
N PHE A 177 3.67 28.06 -17.35
CA PHE A 177 4.20 27.61 -18.63
C PHE A 177 4.54 28.86 -19.43
N GLY A 178 5.79 29.30 -19.36
CA GLY A 178 6.27 30.42 -20.16
C GLY A 178 6.34 30.01 -21.63
N ASN A 179 5.38 30.47 -22.43
CA ASN A 179 5.55 30.50 -23.88
C ASN A 179 6.49 31.66 -24.24
N GLY A 180 7.78 31.50 -23.94
CA GLY A 180 8.91 32.23 -24.53
C GLY A 180 8.98 33.76 -24.38
N VAL A 181 7.95 34.47 -23.93
CA VAL A 181 7.94 35.93 -23.89
C VAL A 181 7.07 36.37 -22.72
N GLU A 182 7.67 36.68 -21.57
CA GLU A 182 7.37 37.84 -20.72
C GLU A 182 8.16 37.79 -19.40
N GLU A 183 8.32 38.96 -18.81
CA GLU A 183 9.50 39.45 -18.10
C GLU A 183 9.74 38.83 -16.71
N LYS A 184 11.03 38.77 -16.33
CA LYS A 184 11.50 38.51 -14.97
C LYS A 184 11.04 39.64 -14.04
N GLN A 185 9.87 39.54 -13.45
CA GLN A 185 9.50 40.38 -12.30
C GLN A 185 8.96 39.51 -11.16
N ASP A 186 9.66 39.62 -10.05
CA ASP A 186 9.29 39.25 -8.68
C ASP A 186 8.91 37.79 -8.41
N ILE A 187 9.92 36.92 -8.45
CA ILE A 187 9.88 35.64 -7.73
C ILE A 187 10.72 35.81 -6.46
N GLU A 188 10.08 36.09 -5.33
CA GLU A 188 10.74 35.98 -4.03
C GLU A 188 11.09 34.51 -3.77
N GLN A 189 12.37 34.20 -3.86
CA GLN A 189 12.90 32.89 -3.49
C GLN A 189 12.80 32.74 -1.97
N ILE A 190 11.99 31.79 -1.50
CA ILE A 190 11.89 31.47 -0.07
C ILE A 190 13.18 30.74 0.33
N ASP A 191 13.96 31.35 1.21
CA ASP A 191 15.14 30.74 1.82
C ASP A 191 14.72 29.62 2.78
N GLU A 192 14.97 28.38 2.38
CA GLU A 192 14.64 27.16 3.13
C GLU A 192 15.16 27.18 4.58
N LYS A 193 16.35 27.76 4.81
CA LYS A 193 16.94 27.84 6.15
C LYS A 193 16.19 28.82 7.05
N ARG A 194 15.59 29.85 6.45
CA ARG A 194 14.82 30.87 7.16
C ARG A 194 13.43 30.38 7.50
N PHE A 195 12.83 29.54 6.64
CA PHE A 195 11.53 28.92 6.87
C PHE A 195 11.61 27.84 7.97
N ALA A 196 12.61 26.94 7.88
CA ALA A 196 12.79 25.85 8.84
C ALA A 196 13.09 26.32 10.29
N ASN A 197 13.64 27.53 10.43
CA ASN A 197 13.99 28.12 11.73
C ASN A 197 13.00 29.19 12.20
N SER A 198 11.85 29.35 11.54
CA SER A 198 10.84 30.30 11.98
C SER A 198 10.10 29.77 13.21
N VAL A 199 10.30 30.44 14.35
CA VAL A 199 9.65 30.08 15.62
C VAL A 199 8.26 30.70 15.66
N GLY A 200 7.24 29.86 15.52
CA GLY A 200 5.87 30.13 15.97
C GLY A 200 4.98 30.94 15.03
N ALA A 201 3.86 30.32 14.67
CA ALA A 201 2.56 30.97 14.49
C ALA A 201 1.51 30.10 15.17
#